data_AF-A0A836ECB5-F1
#
_entry.id   AF-A0A836ECB5-F1
#
_cell.length_a   1.000
_cell.length_b   1.000
_cell.length_c   1.000
_cell.angle_alpha   90.00
_cell.angle_beta   90.00
_cell.angle_gamma   90.00
#
_symmetry.space_group_name_H-M   'P 1'
#
loop_
_entity.id
_entity.type
_entity.pdbx_description
1 polymer ?
#
loop_
_entity_poly.entity_id
_entity_poly.type
_entity_poly.pdbx_seq_one_letter_code
_entity_poly.pdbx_strand_id
1 'polypeptide(L)'
;MNLKNQVMTTNVWVEQKWFDYKLQWEPQEYGGIDMLYVPSENIWLPDIVLYNNADGNYEVTLMTKATLKFTGEVFWKPPAIYKSSCEINVEYFPFDEQSCIMKFGSWTYNGAQVDLKHLKQESGNNLVAIGIDLTDFYLSVEWDILEVPATRNEEYYPCCTEPYSDITFNITMRRKTLFYTVNLIIPCVGITFLTVLVFYLPSDSGEKVSLCSSILLSLTVFFLLLAEIIPPTSLAIPLLGKYLLFTMILVTLSIWITVCVLNVHFRSPSTHNMSPWVRQMFLNWMPRVLMMRRTPYSTPEYDDTYIDNAYTNEIDYR
;
A
#
# COMPACT_ATOMS: atom_id res chain seq x y z
N MET A 1 -8.71 1.72 6.08
CA MET A 1 -7.35 1.37 6.51
C MET A 1 -6.44 2.55 6.20
N ASN A 2 -5.71 3.09 7.18
CA ASN A 2 -4.70 4.11 6.94
C ASN A 2 -3.32 3.46 6.93
N LEU A 3 -2.73 3.36 5.74
CA LEU A 3 -1.44 2.69 5.56
C LEU A 3 -0.31 3.40 6.29
N LYS A 4 -0.23 4.72 6.16
CA LYS A 4 0.86 5.54 6.70
C LYS A 4 0.90 5.52 8.22
N ASN A 5 -0.26 5.60 8.86
CA ASN A 5 -0.38 5.62 10.32
C ASN A 5 -0.50 4.23 10.94
N GLN A 6 -0.59 3.16 10.14
CA GLN A 6 -0.78 1.79 10.60
C GLN A 6 -2.03 1.62 11.49
N VAL A 7 -3.13 2.28 11.09
CA VAL A 7 -4.40 2.29 11.83
C VAL A 7 -5.53 1.73 10.97
N MET A 8 -6.24 0.74 11.51
CA MET A 8 -7.52 0.26 10.98
C MET A 8 -8.66 0.97 11.69
N THR A 9 -9.60 1.53 10.93
CA THR A 9 -10.81 2.16 11.48
C THR A 9 -12.02 1.32 11.11
N THR A 10 -12.81 0.93 12.10
CA THR A 10 -14.01 0.11 11.93
C THR A 10 -15.19 0.79 12.60
N ASN A 11 -16.36 0.73 11.97
CA ASN A 11 -17.63 1.10 12.58
C ASN A 11 -18.37 -0.21 12.87
N VAL A 12 -18.57 -0.51 14.15
CA VAL A 12 -19.11 -1.80 14.61
C VAL A 12 -20.19 -1.58 15.65
N TRP A 13 -21.09 -2.54 15.76
CA TRP A 13 -21.99 -2.67 16.89
C TRP A 13 -21.43 -3.73 17.82
N VAL A 14 -21.13 -3.35 19.07
CA VAL A 14 -20.60 -4.28 20.07
C VAL A 14 -21.79 -4.91 20.78
N GLU A 15 -22.12 -6.15 20.44
CA GLU A 15 -23.24 -6.84 21.08
C GLU A 15 -22.79 -7.52 22.38
N GLN A 16 -23.34 -7.05 23.49
CA GLN A 16 -23.04 -7.53 24.83
C GLN A 16 -24.31 -8.09 25.46
N LYS A 17 -24.15 -9.22 26.14
CA LYS A 17 -25.23 -9.91 26.85
C LYS A 17 -24.70 -10.43 28.17
N TRP A 18 -25.39 -10.10 29.25
CA TRP A 18 -25.07 -10.62 30.58
C TRP A 18 -26.35 -10.82 31.40
N PHE A 19 -26.18 -11.31 32.61
CA PHE A 19 -27.27 -11.57 33.54
C PHE A 19 -27.04 -10.79 34.83
N ASP A 20 -28.08 -10.07 35.28
CA ASP A 20 -28.08 -9.34 36.54
C ASP A 20 -29.24 -9.83 37.42
N TYR A 21 -28.89 -10.42 38.56
CA TYR A 21 -29.86 -10.95 39.52
C TYR A 21 -30.67 -9.86 40.22
N LYS A 22 -30.20 -8.61 40.24
CA LYS A 22 -30.92 -7.48 40.86
C LYS A 22 -32.00 -6.90 39.94
N LEU A 23 -31.91 -7.15 38.64
CA LEU A 23 -32.80 -6.61 37.62
C LEU A 23 -33.87 -7.62 37.18
N GLN A 24 -34.33 -8.45 38.12
CA GLN A 24 -35.39 -9.43 37.92
C GLN A 24 -36.71 -8.94 38.49
N TRP A 25 -37.81 -9.23 37.81
CA TRP A 25 -39.15 -8.95 38.30
C TRP A 25 -40.14 -10.00 37.81
N GLU A 26 -41.26 -10.14 38.51
CA GLU A 26 -42.35 -11.03 38.10
C GLU A 26 -43.32 -10.24 37.21
N PRO A 27 -43.51 -10.59 35.91
CA PRO A 27 -44.37 -9.84 35.01
C PRO A 27 -45.80 -9.68 35.53
N GLN A 28 -46.30 -10.65 36.30
CA GLN A 28 -47.66 -10.65 36.88
C GLN A 28 -47.87 -9.48 37.86
N GLU A 29 -46.84 -9.03 38.57
CA GLU A 29 -46.92 -7.91 39.52
C GLU A 29 -46.88 -6.55 38.82
N TYR A 30 -46.37 -6.50 37.58
CA TYR A 30 -46.12 -5.28 36.82
C TYR A 30 -46.96 -5.17 35.55
N GLY A 31 -48.13 -5.82 35.50
CA GLY A 31 -49.08 -5.69 34.39
C GLY A 31 -48.65 -6.40 33.09
N GLY A 32 -47.88 -7.48 33.20
CA GLY A 32 -47.42 -8.28 32.06
C GLY A 32 -46.23 -7.68 31.29
N ILE A 33 -45.43 -6.84 31.95
CA ILE A 33 -44.24 -6.25 31.32
C ILE A 33 -43.12 -7.29 31.30
N ASP A 34 -42.74 -7.76 30.12
CA ASP A 34 -41.65 -8.73 29.96
C ASP A 34 -40.30 -8.09 29.66
N MET A 35 -40.30 -6.85 29.15
CA MET A 35 -39.07 -6.14 28.75
C MET A 35 -39.13 -4.64 29.01
N LEU A 36 -37.97 -4.05 29.33
CA LEU A 36 -37.80 -2.63 29.61
C LEU A 36 -36.57 -2.06 28.89
N TYR A 37 -36.63 -0.80 28.49
CA TYR A 37 -35.50 -0.06 27.93
C TYR A 37 -34.99 0.95 28.95
N VAL A 38 -33.77 0.73 29.45
CA VAL A 38 -33.18 1.55 30.53
C VAL A 38 -31.90 2.22 30.03
N PRO A 39 -31.65 3.50 30.37
CA PRO A 39 -30.36 4.13 30.09
C PRO A 39 -29.21 3.29 30.66
N SER A 40 -28.18 3.02 29.85
CA SER A 40 -27.05 2.16 30.24
C SER A 40 -26.27 2.72 31.44
N GLU A 41 -26.28 4.04 31.62
CA GLU A 41 -25.64 4.74 32.74
C GLU A 41 -26.23 4.40 34.12
N ASN A 42 -27.48 3.92 34.17
CA ASN A 42 -28.18 3.62 35.42
C ASN A 42 -28.01 2.16 35.88
N ILE A 43 -27.32 1.33 35.09
CA ILE A 43 -27.08 -0.07 35.38
C ILE A 43 -25.59 -0.36 35.36
N TRP A 44 -25.17 -1.47 35.96
CA TRP A 44 -23.79 -1.90 35.83
C TRP A 44 -23.50 -2.33 34.39
N LEU A 45 -22.35 -1.91 33.86
CA LEU A 45 -21.86 -2.25 32.54
C LEU A 45 -20.46 -2.89 32.69
N PRO A 46 -20.15 -3.95 31.93
CA PRO A 46 -18.79 -4.46 31.88
C PRO A 46 -17.88 -3.47 31.13
N ASP A 47 -16.65 -3.32 31.61
CA ASP A 47 -15.63 -2.39 31.09
C ASP A 47 -14.84 -3.01 29.93
N ILE A 48 -15.56 -3.35 28.85
CA ILE A 48 -14.96 -3.95 27.66
C ILE A 48 -14.24 -2.89 26.84
N VAL A 49 -12.92 -3.03 26.74
CA VAL A 49 -12.04 -2.09 26.02
C VAL A 49 -11.27 -2.79 24.92
N LEU A 50 -10.87 -2.00 23.91
CA LEU A 50 -9.94 -2.43 22.86
C LEU A 50 -8.51 -2.21 23.34
N TYR A 51 -7.73 -3.28 23.55
CA TYR A 51 -6.36 -3.17 24.05
C TYR A 51 -5.40 -2.55 23.04
N ASN A 52 -5.50 -2.92 21.76
CA ASN A 52 -4.64 -2.40 20.70
C ASN A 52 -5.23 -1.13 20.05
N ASN A 53 -5.69 -0.19 20.87
CA ASN A 53 -6.26 1.07 20.41
C ASN A 53 -5.18 2.08 20.01
N ALA A 54 -5.39 2.79 18.89
CA ALA A 54 -4.48 3.80 18.37
C ALA A 54 -4.99 5.25 18.57
N ASP A 55 -6.23 5.47 19.00
CA ASP A 55 -6.82 6.83 19.14
C ASP A 55 -6.62 7.46 20.52
N GLY A 56 -6.22 6.67 21.53
CA GLY A 56 -6.07 7.13 22.92
C GLY A 56 -7.38 7.27 23.71
N ASN A 57 -8.54 7.26 23.05
CA ASN A 57 -9.86 7.23 23.68
C ASN A 57 -10.38 5.79 23.75
N TYR A 58 -10.52 5.24 24.95
CA TYR A 58 -10.95 3.86 25.18
C TYR A 58 -12.45 3.71 25.49
N GLU A 59 -13.14 4.83 25.73
CA GLU A 59 -14.57 4.83 26.07
C GLU A 59 -15.46 4.73 24.83
N VAL A 60 -16.59 4.05 24.98
CA VAL A 60 -17.63 3.96 23.95
C VAL A 60 -18.27 5.33 23.77
N THR A 61 -18.18 5.88 22.56
CA THR A 61 -18.60 7.27 22.27
C THR A 61 -20.10 7.53 22.43
N LEU A 62 -20.94 6.50 22.35
CA LEU A 62 -22.40 6.63 22.43
C LEU A 62 -23.00 5.62 23.42
N MET A 63 -23.44 6.13 24.57
CA MET A 63 -24.22 5.37 25.54
C MET A 63 -25.67 5.22 25.06
N THR A 64 -25.99 4.05 24.51
CA THR A 64 -27.36 3.70 24.10
C THR A 64 -28.12 3.04 25.25
N LYS A 65 -29.47 3.03 25.18
CA LYS A 65 -30.29 2.30 26.17
C LYS A 65 -30.03 0.80 26.07
N ALA A 66 -29.95 0.13 27.22
CA ALA A 66 -29.93 -1.32 27.31
C ALA A 66 -31.36 -1.88 27.35
N THR A 67 -31.52 -3.10 26.86
CA THR A 67 -32.78 -3.85 26.92
C THR A 67 -32.69 -4.86 28.05
N LEU A 68 -33.57 -4.72 29.05
CA LEU A 68 -33.70 -5.63 30.18
C LEU A 68 -34.90 -6.55 29.95
N LYS A 69 -34.73 -7.85 30.19
CA LYS A 69 -35.85 -8.79 30.29
C LYS A 69 -36.16 -9.10 31.75
N PHE A 70 -37.40 -9.50 32.02
CA PHE A 70 -37.87 -9.85 33.37
C PHE A 70 -37.04 -10.94 34.06
N THR A 71 -36.38 -11.80 33.28
CA THR A 71 -35.48 -12.86 33.75
C THR A 71 -34.17 -12.33 34.33
N GLY A 72 -33.85 -11.03 34.20
CA GLY A 72 -32.56 -10.44 34.56
C GLY A 72 -31.52 -10.47 33.43
N GLU A 73 -31.91 -10.96 32.25
CA GLU A 73 -31.05 -10.92 31.06
C GLU A 73 -30.97 -9.48 30.50
N VAL A 74 -29.75 -8.97 30.37
CA VAL A 74 -29.46 -7.63 29.87
C VAL A 74 -28.80 -7.73 28.51
N PHE A 75 -29.31 -6.97 27.54
CA PHE A 75 -28.73 -6.81 26.21
C PHE A 75 -28.35 -5.36 25.98
N TRP A 76 -27.13 -5.15 25.52
CA TRP A 76 -26.62 -3.83 25.18
C TRP A 76 -25.82 -3.90 23.88
N LYS A 77 -26.18 -3.05 22.91
CA LYS A 77 -25.58 -3.04 21.56
C LYS A 77 -25.22 -1.62 21.14
N PRO A 78 -24.23 -0.98 21.79
CA PRO A 78 -23.79 0.34 21.39
C PRO A 78 -23.06 0.31 20.04
N PRO A 79 -23.27 1.32 19.17
CA PRO A 79 -22.40 1.56 18.03
C PRO A 79 -21.10 2.22 18.50
N ALA A 80 -19.97 1.79 17.95
CA ALA A 80 -18.66 2.33 18.27
C ALA A 80 -17.79 2.42 17.01
N ILE A 81 -16.98 3.48 16.95
CA ILE A 81 -15.93 3.62 15.95
C ILE A 81 -14.62 3.27 16.64
N TYR A 82 -14.04 2.12 16.29
CA TYR A 82 -12.75 1.69 16.81
C TYR A 82 -11.64 2.05 15.85
N LYS A 83 -10.49 2.44 16.42
CA LYS A 83 -9.24 2.62 15.70
C LYS A 83 -8.20 1.67 16.28
N SER A 84 -8.00 0.51 15.66
CA SER A 84 -6.99 -0.44 16.10
C SER A 84 -5.65 -0.19 15.43
N SER A 85 -4.56 -0.40 16.17
CA SER A 85 -3.23 -0.53 15.59
C SER A 85 -3.13 -1.86 14.85
N CYS A 86 -2.60 -1.82 13.63
CA CYS A 86 -2.43 -2.99 12.79
C CYS A 86 -1.12 -2.89 12.02
N GLU A 87 -0.28 -3.90 12.15
CA GLU A 87 0.97 -4.01 11.40
C GLU A 87 0.67 -4.34 9.94
N ILE A 88 1.21 -3.54 9.03
CA ILE A 88 0.92 -3.63 7.60
C ILE A 88 2.13 -4.22 6.88
N ASN A 89 1.91 -5.27 6.10
CA ASN A 89 2.93 -5.83 5.22
C ASN A 89 2.77 -5.28 3.79
N VAL A 90 3.73 -4.50 3.33
CA VAL A 90 3.70 -3.84 2.01
C VAL A 90 4.56 -4.54 0.95
N GLU A 91 5.08 -5.73 1.23
CA GLU A 91 5.99 -6.44 0.32
C GLU A 91 5.40 -6.63 -1.08
N TYR A 92 4.14 -7.07 -1.16
CA TYR A 92 3.43 -7.37 -2.41
C TYR A 92 2.52 -6.25 -2.91
N PHE A 93 2.68 -5.03 -2.41
CA PHE A 93 1.86 -3.89 -2.84
C PHE A 93 1.83 -3.72 -4.38
N PRO A 94 0.66 -3.51 -5.02
CA PRO A 94 -0.70 -3.36 -4.46
C PRO A 94 -1.51 -4.68 -4.35
N PHE A 95 -0.89 -5.84 -4.59
CA PHE A 95 -1.49 -7.17 -4.49
C PHE A 95 -1.30 -7.75 -3.09
N ASP A 96 -1.51 -6.91 -2.07
CA ASP A 96 -1.29 -7.23 -0.67
C ASP A 96 -2.54 -7.76 0.03
N GLU A 97 -2.31 -8.66 1.00
CA GLU A 97 -3.28 -9.12 1.99
C GLU A 97 -2.82 -8.63 3.36
N GLN A 98 -3.77 -8.16 4.16
CA GLN A 98 -3.53 -7.63 5.50
C GLN A 98 -4.36 -8.40 6.50
N SER A 99 -3.75 -8.78 7.62
CA SER A 99 -4.42 -9.43 8.74
C SER A 99 -4.32 -8.49 9.95
N CYS A 100 -5.45 -7.90 10.31
CA CYS A 100 -5.53 -6.95 11.41
C CYS A 100 -6.31 -7.54 12.57
N ILE A 101 -5.78 -7.37 13.77
CA ILE A 101 -6.41 -7.86 14.99
C ILE A 101 -7.17 -6.75 15.72
N MET A 102 -8.26 -7.10 16.38
CA MET A 102 -8.94 -6.28 17.38
C MET A 102 -9.09 -7.12 18.64
N LYS A 103 -8.38 -6.72 19.71
CA LYS A 103 -8.36 -7.46 20.97
C LYS A 103 -9.25 -6.78 22.00
N PHE A 104 -10.36 -7.42 22.35
CA PHE A 104 -11.31 -6.93 23.35
C PHE A 104 -11.17 -7.69 24.66
N GLY A 105 -11.15 -6.98 25.78
CA GLY A 105 -11.09 -7.57 27.11
C GLY A 105 -11.65 -6.62 28.16
N SER A 106 -11.92 -7.14 29.35
CA SER A 106 -12.18 -6.29 30.53
C SER A 106 -10.87 -5.61 30.94
N TRP A 107 -10.94 -4.33 31.35
CA TRP A 107 -9.75 -3.61 31.81
C TRP A 107 -9.44 -3.91 33.29
N THR A 108 -10.48 -3.94 34.13
CA THR A 108 -10.34 -3.98 35.59
C THR A 108 -10.55 -5.37 36.15
N TYR A 109 -11.49 -6.14 35.61
CA TYR A 109 -11.86 -7.45 36.13
C TYR A 109 -10.97 -8.55 35.55
N ASN A 110 -10.59 -9.50 36.39
CA ASN A 110 -9.90 -10.71 35.94
C ASN A 110 -10.89 -11.74 35.37
N GLY A 111 -10.38 -12.78 34.72
CA GLY A 111 -11.19 -13.84 34.10
C GLY A 111 -12.01 -14.68 35.09
N ALA A 112 -11.70 -14.63 36.38
CA ALA A 112 -12.49 -15.28 37.43
C ALA A 112 -13.70 -14.45 37.87
N GLN A 113 -13.66 -13.12 37.69
CA GLN A 113 -14.75 -12.20 38.00
C GLN A 113 -15.66 -11.99 36.78
N VAL A 114 -15.06 -11.72 35.62
CA VAL A 114 -15.76 -11.53 34.35
C VAL A 114 -15.17 -12.50 33.33
N ASP A 115 -15.91 -13.57 33.06
CA ASP A 115 -15.55 -14.55 32.04
C ASP A 115 -16.14 -14.13 30.68
N LEU A 116 -15.28 -13.62 29.79
CA LEU A 116 -15.69 -13.21 28.45
C LEU A 116 -15.81 -14.41 27.52
N LYS A 117 -16.97 -14.52 26.86
CA LYS A 117 -17.26 -15.55 25.86
C LYS A 117 -17.91 -14.94 24.64
N HIS A 118 -17.57 -15.47 23.48
CA HIS A 118 -18.20 -15.06 22.23
C HIS A 118 -19.63 -15.63 22.17
N LEU A 119 -20.61 -14.86 21.68
CA LEU A 119 -22.03 -15.27 21.66
C LEU A 119 -22.30 -16.58 20.89
N LYS A 120 -21.49 -16.84 19.87
CA LYS A 120 -21.51 -18.07 19.04
C LYS A 120 -20.48 -19.13 19.47
N GLN A 121 -19.87 -18.99 20.64
CA GLN A 121 -18.87 -19.94 21.11
C GLN A 121 -19.51 -21.26 21.56
N GLU A 122 -19.00 -22.37 21.05
CA GLU A 122 -19.42 -23.71 21.48
C GLU A 122 -18.63 -24.17 22.72
N SER A 123 -19.25 -25.03 23.53
CA SER A 123 -18.60 -25.54 24.75
C SER A 123 -17.38 -26.40 24.39
N GLY A 124 -16.20 -25.99 24.86
CA GLY A 124 -14.93 -26.69 24.60
C GLY A 124 -14.16 -26.21 23.36
N ASN A 125 -14.69 -25.26 22.59
CA ASN A 125 -13.98 -24.65 21.47
C ASN A 125 -13.79 -23.14 21.70
N ASN A 126 -12.54 -22.68 21.59
CA ASN A 126 -12.19 -21.26 21.73
C ASN A 126 -12.16 -20.52 20.38
N LEU A 127 -12.20 -21.24 19.26
CA LEU A 127 -12.19 -20.67 17.92
C LEU A 127 -13.61 -20.59 17.36
N VAL A 128 -13.99 -19.40 16.92
CA VAL A 128 -15.22 -19.15 16.17
C VAL A 128 -14.83 -18.74 14.76
N ALA A 129 -15.15 -19.57 13.76
CA ALA A 129 -14.74 -19.34 12.37
C ALA A 129 -15.29 -18.04 11.77
N ILE A 130 -16.53 -17.68 12.11
CA ILE A 130 -17.16 -16.41 11.73
C ILE A 130 -17.48 -15.65 13.03
N GLY A 131 -16.48 -14.90 13.50
CA GLY A 131 -16.58 -14.10 14.71
C GLY A 131 -17.36 -12.79 14.51
N ILE A 132 -17.23 -12.17 13.35
CA ILE A 132 -17.91 -10.91 13.04
C ILE A 132 -19.11 -11.19 12.14
N ASP A 133 -20.26 -10.65 12.52
CA ASP A 133 -21.45 -10.70 11.67
C ASP A 133 -21.33 -9.65 10.55
N LEU A 134 -21.41 -10.10 9.30
CA LEU A 134 -21.23 -9.28 8.10
C LEU A 134 -22.55 -9.10 7.31
N THR A 135 -23.70 -9.47 7.87
CA THR A 135 -25.01 -9.36 7.19
C THR A 135 -25.32 -7.93 6.74
N ASP A 136 -25.05 -6.96 7.61
CA ASP A 136 -25.27 -5.52 7.35
C ASP A 136 -23.96 -4.81 6.96
N PHE A 137 -22.96 -5.55 6.49
CA PHE A 137 -21.68 -4.98 6.11
C PHE A 137 -21.80 -4.17 4.81
N TYR A 138 -21.45 -2.89 4.89
CA TYR A 138 -21.30 -2.05 3.70
C TYR A 138 -19.95 -2.34 3.02
N LEU A 139 -20.01 -2.84 1.78
CA LEU A 139 -18.82 -3.22 1.03
C LEU A 139 -17.86 -2.03 0.85
N SER A 140 -16.59 -2.24 1.18
CA SER A 140 -15.55 -1.24 1.00
C SER A 140 -15.13 -1.13 -0.48
N VAL A 141 -14.83 0.10 -0.90
CA VAL A 141 -14.38 0.42 -2.26
C VAL A 141 -12.93 -0.01 -2.49
N GLU A 142 -12.12 -0.09 -1.44
CA GLU A 142 -10.68 -0.38 -1.54
C GLU A 142 -10.32 -1.79 -1.05
N TRP A 143 -11.12 -2.40 -0.18
CA TRP A 143 -10.79 -3.66 0.50
C TRP A 143 -11.92 -4.67 0.40
N ASP A 144 -11.58 -5.94 0.18
CA ASP A 144 -12.47 -7.08 0.32
C ASP A 144 -12.13 -7.85 1.60
N ILE A 145 -13.14 -8.21 2.39
CA ILE A 145 -12.96 -9.05 3.58
C ILE A 145 -12.93 -10.51 3.12
N LEU A 146 -11.86 -11.23 3.46
CA LEU A 146 -11.71 -12.65 3.14
C LEU A 146 -12.27 -13.53 4.26
N GLU A 147 -11.88 -13.26 5.51
CA GLU A 147 -12.25 -14.04 6.68
C GLU A 147 -12.21 -13.17 7.95
N VAL A 148 -13.01 -13.57 8.94
CA VAL A 148 -13.19 -12.84 10.21
C VAL A 148 -13.29 -13.78 11.42
N PRO A 149 -12.30 -14.64 11.69
CA PRO A 149 -12.36 -15.53 12.85
C PRO A 149 -12.21 -14.76 14.17
N ALA A 150 -12.83 -15.28 15.22
CA ALA A 150 -12.63 -14.84 16.60
C ALA A 150 -12.03 -15.95 17.43
N THR A 151 -11.12 -15.59 18.33
CA THR A 151 -10.45 -16.51 19.26
C THR A 151 -10.61 -15.99 20.67
N ARG A 152 -11.04 -16.86 21.59
CA ARG A 152 -10.99 -16.58 23.03
C ARG A 152 -9.64 -17.00 23.57
N ASN A 153 -8.96 -16.10 24.27
CA ASN A 153 -7.69 -16.36 24.93
C ASN A 153 -7.82 -16.13 26.44
N GLU A 154 -6.99 -16.84 27.20
CA GLU A 154 -6.75 -16.58 28.61
C GLU A 154 -5.25 -16.32 28.76
N GLU A 155 -4.89 -15.09 29.08
CA GLU A 155 -3.50 -14.66 29.22
C GLU A 155 -3.16 -14.35 30.68
N TYR A 156 -1.93 -14.68 31.06
CA TYR A 156 -1.32 -14.26 32.31
C TYR A 156 -0.36 -13.11 32.03
N TYR A 157 -0.68 -11.92 32.54
CA TYR A 157 0.16 -10.74 32.37
C TYR A 157 1.26 -10.67 33.43
N PRO A 158 2.46 -10.16 33.12
CA PRO A 158 3.55 -10.06 34.10
C PRO A 158 3.23 -9.24 35.37
N CYS A 159 2.23 -8.36 35.31
CA CYS A 159 1.81 -7.53 36.44
C CYS A 159 0.96 -8.27 37.47
N CYS A 160 0.27 -9.36 37.08
CA CYS A 160 -0.78 -9.98 37.88
C CYS A 160 -0.67 -11.51 37.86
N THR A 161 -1.09 -12.17 38.94
CA THR A 161 -1.07 -13.64 39.04
C THR A 161 -2.32 -14.32 38.49
N GLU A 162 -3.37 -13.53 38.28
CA GLU A 162 -4.68 -13.97 37.82
C GLU A 162 -4.75 -13.98 36.28
N PRO A 163 -5.51 -14.91 35.69
CA PRO A 163 -5.74 -14.93 34.25
C PRO A 163 -6.70 -13.81 33.85
N TYR A 164 -6.45 -13.21 32.69
CA TYR A 164 -7.34 -12.25 32.04
C TYR A 164 -7.88 -12.89 30.77
N SER A 165 -9.21 -12.86 30.59
CA SER A 165 -9.85 -13.36 29.39
C SER A 165 -9.97 -12.25 28.34
N ASP A 166 -9.60 -12.55 27.11
CA ASP A 166 -9.81 -11.67 25.96
C ASP A 166 -10.45 -12.41 24.78
N ILE A 167 -11.10 -11.64 23.90
CA ILE A 167 -11.58 -12.10 22.61
C ILE A 167 -10.85 -11.31 21.54
N THR A 168 -10.05 -12.02 20.75
CA THR A 168 -9.31 -11.45 19.63
C THR A 168 -10.03 -11.77 18.32
N PHE A 169 -10.50 -10.73 17.64
CA PHE A 169 -11.05 -10.82 16.29
C PHE A 169 -9.94 -10.56 15.29
N ASN A 170 -9.71 -11.49 14.38
CA ASN A 170 -8.79 -11.29 13.27
C ASN A 170 -9.59 -10.98 12.00
N ILE A 171 -9.28 -9.87 11.34
CA ILE A 171 -9.90 -9.46 10.08
C ILE A 171 -8.84 -9.55 8.98
N THR A 172 -8.99 -10.54 8.11
CA THR A 172 -8.14 -10.68 6.93
C THR A 172 -8.79 -9.99 5.74
N MET A 173 -8.08 -9.04 5.13
CA MET A 173 -8.57 -8.20 4.04
C MET A 173 -7.61 -8.23 2.85
N ARG A 174 -8.16 -8.19 1.64
CA ARG A 174 -7.40 -8.07 0.38
C ARG A 174 -7.69 -6.75 -0.31
N ARG A 175 -6.65 -6.10 -0.86
CA ARG A 175 -6.81 -4.84 -1.59
C ARG A 175 -7.40 -5.04 -2.99
N LYS A 176 -8.28 -4.12 -3.40
CA LYS A 176 -8.71 -3.94 -4.80
C LYS A 176 -7.63 -3.21 -5.59
N THR A 177 -7.02 -3.90 -6.55
CA THR A 177 -5.76 -3.46 -7.19
C THR A 177 -5.94 -2.60 -8.43
N LEU A 178 -7.16 -2.44 -8.95
CA LEU A 178 -7.43 -1.80 -10.24
C LEU A 178 -6.91 -0.36 -10.29
N PHE A 179 -7.18 0.44 -9.26
CA PHE A 179 -6.74 1.84 -9.18
C PHE A 179 -5.23 1.97 -9.29
N TYR A 180 -4.47 1.18 -8.51
CA TYR A 180 -3.01 1.21 -8.49
C TYR A 180 -2.42 0.61 -9.77
N THR A 181 -3.06 -0.40 -10.35
CA THR A 181 -2.61 -1.00 -11.62
C THR A 181 -2.67 0.00 -12.76
N VAL A 182 -3.79 0.72 -12.91
CA VAL A 182 -3.98 1.68 -14.00
C VAL A 182 -3.16 2.96 -13.80
N ASN A 183 -3.15 3.51 -12.59
CA ASN A 183 -2.55 4.83 -12.34
C ASN A 183 -1.07 4.78 -11.97
N LEU A 184 -0.56 3.63 -11.51
CA LEU A 184 0.83 3.49 -11.05
C LEU A 184 1.60 2.49 -11.91
N ILE A 185 1.12 1.26 -12.06
CA ILE A 185 1.88 0.19 -12.74
C ILE A 185 1.99 0.46 -14.25
N ILE A 186 0.89 0.74 -14.95
CA ILE A 186 0.90 0.95 -16.41
C ILE A 186 1.85 2.10 -16.83
N PRO A 187 1.81 3.30 -16.23
CA PRO A 187 2.75 4.37 -16.55
C PRO A 187 4.21 3.98 -16.30
N CYS A 188 4.50 3.29 -15.19
CA CYS A 188 5.86 2.86 -14.87
C CYS A 188 6.41 1.88 -15.91
N VAL A 189 5.61 0.90 -16.33
CA VAL A 189 6.00 -0.04 -17.40
C VAL A 189 6.21 0.70 -18.73
N GLY A 190 5.33 1.65 -19.06
CA GLY A 190 5.49 2.50 -20.26
C GLY A 190 6.80 3.28 -20.25
N ILE A 191 7.15 3.91 -19.11
CA ILE A 191 8.40 4.64 -18.96
C ILE A 191 9.60 3.72 -19.12
N THR A 192 9.57 2.51 -18.54
CA THR A 192 10.67 1.56 -18.73
C THR A 192 10.87 1.15 -20.19
N PHE A 193 9.81 1.04 -20.98
CA PHE A 193 9.93 0.79 -22.42
C PHE A 193 10.59 1.96 -23.16
N LEU A 194 10.25 3.20 -22.80
CA LEU A 194 10.88 4.40 -23.36
C LEU A 194 12.40 4.43 -23.11
N THR A 195 12.88 3.89 -21.99
CA THR A 195 14.33 3.85 -21.69
C THR A 195 15.14 3.02 -22.68
N VAL A 196 14.56 1.93 -23.21
CA VAL A 196 15.21 1.08 -24.22
C VAL A 196 15.18 1.78 -25.58
N LEU A 197 14.08 2.46 -25.92
CA LEU A 197 13.91 3.21 -27.16
C LEU A 197 14.92 4.36 -27.32
N VAL A 198 15.42 4.93 -26.23
CA VAL A 198 16.50 5.95 -26.24
C VAL A 198 17.71 5.48 -27.05
N PHE A 199 18.10 4.21 -26.95
CA PHE A 199 19.28 3.71 -27.66
C PHE A 199 19.07 3.61 -29.17
N TYR A 200 17.81 3.52 -29.61
CA TYR A 200 17.44 3.51 -31.02
C TYR A 200 17.45 4.91 -31.66
N LEU A 201 17.31 5.97 -30.85
CA LEU A 201 17.31 7.34 -31.35
C LEU A 201 18.72 7.76 -31.84
N PRO A 202 18.86 8.25 -33.08
CA PRO A 202 20.14 8.71 -33.61
C PRO A 202 20.68 9.90 -32.82
N SER A 203 22.01 10.01 -32.73
CA SER A 203 22.70 11.07 -32.00
C SER A 203 22.62 12.45 -32.66
N ASP A 204 22.29 12.51 -33.96
CA ASP A 204 22.23 13.75 -34.72
C ASP A 204 21.06 14.66 -34.30
N SER A 205 20.02 14.11 -33.67
CA SER A 205 18.83 14.87 -33.29
C SER A 205 19.03 15.81 -32.10
N GLY A 206 20.12 15.71 -31.34
CA GLY A 206 20.38 16.54 -30.14
C GLY A 206 19.45 16.27 -28.94
N GLU A 207 18.22 15.79 -29.18
CA GLU A 207 17.18 15.55 -28.17
C GLU A 207 17.39 14.30 -27.30
N LYS A 208 18.43 13.50 -27.59
CA LYS A 208 18.70 12.24 -26.89
C LYS A 208 18.91 12.44 -25.39
N VAL A 209 19.70 13.45 -25.00
CA VAL A 209 19.97 13.75 -23.58
C VAL A 209 18.72 14.31 -22.89
N SER A 210 17.98 15.17 -23.60
CA SER A 210 16.71 15.75 -23.14
C SER A 210 15.73 14.65 -22.76
N LEU A 211 15.47 13.70 -23.67
CA LEU A 211 14.60 12.54 -23.44
C LEU A 211 15.03 11.71 -22.22
N CYS A 212 16.33 11.41 -22.06
CA CYS A 212 16.79 10.62 -20.92
C CYS A 212 16.61 11.36 -19.59
N SER A 213 16.86 12.68 -19.58
CA SER A 213 16.69 13.51 -18.38
C SER A 213 15.22 13.62 -17.96
N SER A 214 14.30 13.76 -18.92
CA SER A 214 12.86 13.77 -18.65
C SER A 214 12.35 12.43 -18.10
N ILE A 215 12.88 11.31 -18.62
CA ILE A 215 12.55 9.98 -18.11
C ILE A 215 13.04 9.79 -16.67
N LEU A 216 14.28 10.20 -16.37
CA LEU A 216 14.81 10.15 -15.01
C LEU A 216 13.97 10.98 -14.04
N LEU A 217 13.62 12.22 -14.42
CA LEU A 217 12.78 13.09 -13.60
C LEU A 217 11.41 12.45 -13.35
N SER A 218 10.77 11.93 -14.40
CA SER A 218 9.48 11.24 -14.26
C SER A 218 9.56 10.05 -13.31
N LEU A 219 10.58 9.20 -13.43
CA LEU A 219 10.80 8.09 -12.49
C LEU A 219 11.00 8.55 -11.05
N THR A 220 11.73 9.64 -10.82
CA THR A 220 11.90 10.19 -9.46
C THR A 220 10.58 10.70 -8.88
N VAL A 221 9.72 11.33 -9.69
CA VAL A 221 8.39 11.76 -9.26
C VAL A 221 7.50 10.57 -8.89
N PHE A 222 7.49 9.50 -9.71
CA PHE A 222 6.75 8.27 -9.39
C PHE A 222 7.28 7.58 -8.12
N PHE A 223 8.59 7.59 -7.91
CA PHE A 223 9.19 7.06 -6.69
C PHE A 223 8.81 7.87 -5.46
N LEU A 224 8.80 9.21 -5.55
CA LEU A 224 8.34 10.08 -4.46
C LEU A 224 6.86 9.84 -4.13
N LEU A 225 6.01 9.75 -5.16
CA LEU A 225 4.60 9.42 -4.99
C LEU A 225 4.41 8.07 -4.29
N LEU A 226 5.20 7.05 -4.66
CA LEU A 226 5.17 5.75 -3.98
C LEU A 226 5.61 5.86 -2.51
N ALA A 227 6.67 6.64 -2.24
CA ALA A 227 7.19 6.85 -0.89
C ALA A 227 6.23 7.65 0.02
N GLU A 228 5.34 8.48 -0.55
CA GLU A 228 4.32 9.19 0.21
C GLU A 228 3.12 8.31 0.61
N ILE A 229 2.75 7.35 -0.25
CA ILE A 229 1.61 6.45 -0.03
C ILE A 229 1.94 5.35 0.98
N ILE A 230 3.17 4.83 0.94
CA ILE A 230 3.60 3.68 1.72
C ILE A 230 4.14 4.15 3.09
N PRO A 231 3.81 3.46 4.20
CA PRO A 231 4.36 3.81 5.50
C PRO A 231 5.88 3.72 5.50
N PRO A 232 6.59 4.63 6.21
CA PRO A 232 8.03 4.58 6.34
C PRO A 232 8.42 3.44 7.30
N THR A 233 8.32 2.20 6.83
CA THR A 233 8.73 1.00 7.57
C THR A 233 10.05 0.48 7.01
N SER A 234 10.97 0.13 7.90
CA SER A 234 12.26 -0.50 7.54
C SER A 234 12.16 -2.02 7.40
N LEU A 235 11.02 -2.62 7.74
CA LEU A 235 10.83 -4.07 7.80
C LEU A 235 10.87 -4.72 6.42
N ALA A 236 10.25 -4.09 5.42
CA ALA A 236 10.27 -4.60 4.04
C ALA A 236 10.13 -3.46 3.02
N ILE A 237 10.98 -3.48 1.99
CA ILE A 237 10.82 -2.62 0.82
C ILE A 237 9.83 -3.28 -0.15
N PRO A 238 8.75 -2.60 -0.56
CA PRO A 238 7.79 -3.11 -1.53
C PRO A 238 8.46 -3.60 -2.81
N LEU A 239 7.94 -4.67 -3.42
CA LEU A 239 8.47 -5.22 -4.68
C LEU A 239 8.46 -4.17 -5.80
N LEU A 240 7.40 -3.37 -5.87
CA LEU A 240 7.29 -2.23 -6.79
C LEU A 240 8.36 -1.17 -6.53
N GLY A 241 8.71 -0.91 -5.26
CA GLY A 241 9.79 0.00 -4.89
C GLY A 241 11.16 -0.54 -5.32
N LYS A 242 11.41 -1.83 -5.12
CA LYS A 242 12.63 -2.52 -5.61
C LYS A 242 12.74 -2.40 -7.14
N TYR A 243 11.63 -2.59 -7.85
CA TYR A 243 11.56 -2.42 -9.30
C TYR A 243 11.90 -0.98 -9.73
N LEU A 244 11.25 0.03 -9.15
CA LEU A 244 11.51 1.43 -9.48
C LEU A 244 12.97 1.82 -9.18
N LEU A 245 13.52 1.41 -8.04
CA LEU A 245 14.92 1.68 -7.69
C LEU A 245 15.89 1.03 -8.70
N PHE A 246 15.64 -0.22 -9.10
CA PHE A 246 16.42 -0.89 -10.14
C PHE A 246 16.36 -0.13 -11.47
N THR A 247 15.17 0.31 -11.89
CA THR A 247 15.01 1.08 -13.13
C THR A 247 15.71 2.44 -13.07
N MET A 248 15.70 3.11 -11.92
CA MET A 248 16.41 4.37 -11.72
C MET A 248 17.94 4.19 -11.86
N ILE A 249 18.49 3.08 -11.34
CA ILE A 249 19.90 2.72 -11.55
C ILE A 249 20.19 2.45 -13.03
N LEU A 250 19.33 1.71 -13.73
CA LEU A 250 19.52 1.47 -15.17
C LEU A 250 19.45 2.74 -16.01
N VAL A 251 18.54 3.66 -15.69
CA VAL A 251 18.41 4.94 -16.41
C VAL A 251 19.60 5.86 -16.16
N THR A 252 20.13 5.92 -14.94
CA THR A 252 21.34 6.70 -14.65
C THR A 252 22.56 6.15 -15.38
N LEU A 253 22.71 4.82 -15.44
CA LEU A 253 23.74 4.16 -16.27
C LEU A 253 23.52 4.44 -17.77
N SER A 254 22.27 4.41 -18.24
CA SER A 254 21.92 4.74 -19.63
C SER A 254 22.33 6.17 -19.98
N ILE A 255 21.99 7.16 -19.14
CA ILE A 255 22.41 8.55 -19.30
C ILE A 255 23.93 8.64 -19.41
N TRP A 256 24.66 7.99 -18.51
CA TRP A 256 26.13 7.98 -18.54
C TRP A 256 26.67 7.41 -19.86
N ILE A 257 26.14 6.28 -20.33
CA ILE A 257 26.51 5.69 -21.62
C ILE A 257 26.18 6.62 -22.78
N THR A 258 25.00 7.27 -22.79
CA THR A 258 24.62 8.19 -23.87
C THR A 258 25.54 9.41 -23.96
N VAL A 259 25.99 9.94 -22.82
CA VAL A 259 27.00 11.01 -22.78
C VAL A 259 28.33 10.52 -23.36
N CYS A 260 28.76 9.30 -23.04
CA CYS A 260 29.95 8.70 -23.66
C CYS A 260 29.80 8.51 -25.18
N VAL A 261 28.63 8.05 -25.65
CA VAL A 261 28.35 7.88 -27.09
C VAL A 261 28.36 9.23 -27.81
N LEU A 262 27.76 10.28 -27.22
CA LEU A 262 27.79 11.63 -27.78
C LEU A 262 29.21 12.20 -27.83
N ASN A 263 30.01 11.99 -26.78
CA ASN A 263 31.42 12.39 -26.78
C ASN A 263 32.18 11.71 -27.93
N VAL A 264 31.98 10.40 -28.15
CA VAL A 264 32.63 9.67 -29.25
C VAL A 264 32.11 10.14 -30.62
N HIS A 265 30.81 10.41 -30.75
CA HIS A 265 30.18 10.84 -31.99
C HIS A 265 30.71 12.20 -32.49
N PHE A 266 30.85 13.17 -31.58
CA PHE A 266 31.34 14.52 -31.92
C PHE A 266 32.88 14.63 -31.98
N ARG A 267 33.62 13.50 -32.01
CA ARG A 267 35.09 13.54 -32.23
C ARG A 267 35.41 13.82 -33.69
N SER A 268 36.16 14.90 -33.91
CA SER A 268 36.72 15.23 -35.23
C SER A 268 38.13 14.65 -35.42
N PRO A 269 38.55 14.36 -36.66
CA PRO A 269 39.92 13.91 -36.96
C PRO A 269 40.98 14.98 -36.66
N SER A 270 40.58 16.25 -36.53
CA SER A 270 41.48 17.35 -36.13
C SER A 270 41.83 17.35 -34.65
N THR A 271 41.01 16.73 -33.79
CA THR A 271 41.19 16.75 -32.33
C THR A 271 41.62 15.41 -31.76
N HIS A 272 41.24 14.29 -32.40
CA HIS A 272 41.49 12.96 -31.86
C HIS A 272 41.93 11.97 -32.95
N ASN A 273 43.00 11.21 -32.67
CA ASN A 273 43.42 10.06 -33.48
C ASN A 273 42.78 8.77 -32.95
N MET A 274 42.14 8.00 -33.84
CA MET A 274 41.47 6.75 -33.47
C MET A 274 42.50 5.64 -33.23
N SER A 275 42.47 5.01 -32.04
CA SER A 275 43.42 3.94 -31.73
C SER A 275 43.13 2.66 -32.55
N PRO A 276 44.16 1.88 -32.92
CA PRO A 276 43.99 0.69 -33.77
C PRO A 276 43.07 -0.37 -33.16
N TRP A 277 43.09 -0.51 -31.84
CA TRP A 277 42.26 -1.48 -31.12
C TRP A 277 40.77 -1.12 -31.17
N VAL A 278 40.42 0.17 -31.00
CA VAL A 278 39.03 0.66 -31.10
C VAL A 278 38.48 0.41 -32.51
N ARG A 279 39.30 0.61 -33.54
CA ARG A 279 38.94 0.30 -34.94
C ARG A 279 38.66 -1.19 -35.13
N GLN A 280 39.51 -2.06 -34.59
CA GLN A 280 39.30 -3.50 -34.70
C GLN A 280 38.03 -3.98 -33.97
N MET A 281 37.77 -3.46 -32.77
CA MET A 281 36.63 -3.89 -31.96
C MET A 281 35.29 -3.37 -32.52
N PHE A 282 35.17 -2.05 -32.73
CA PHE A 282 33.89 -1.42 -33.09
C PHE A 282 33.58 -1.43 -34.60
N LEU A 283 34.58 -1.48 -35.49
CA LEU A 283 34.34 -1.47 -36.95
C LEU A 283 34.45 -2.85 -37.61
N ASN A 284 35.23 -3.79 -37.05
CA ASN A 284 35.42 -5.12 -37.64
C ASN A 284 34.68 -6.23 -36.89
N TRP A 285 34.77 -6.29 -35.56
CA TRP A 285 34.19 -7.38 -34.76
C TRP A 285 32.70 -7.16 -34.44
N MET A 286 32.36 -6.03 -33.81
CA MET A 286 30.99 -5.74 -33.35
C MET A 286 29.92 -5.70 -34.46
N PRO A 287 30.16 -5.09 -35.65
CA PRO A 287 29.16 -5.07 -36.72
C PRO A 287 28.86 -6.46 -37.31
N ARG A 288 29.85 -7.37 -37.31
CA ARG A 288 29.64 -8.77 -37.74
C ARG A 288 28.77 -9.54 -36.75
N VAL A 289 28.95 -9.30 -35.45
CA VAL A 289 28.14 -9.91 -34.38
C VAL A 289 26.71 -9.37 -34.39
N LEU A 290 26.54 -8.05 -34.56
CA LEU A 290 25.24 -7.38 -34.58
C LEU A 290 24.52 -7.43 -35.95
N MET A 291 25.09 -8.15 -36.93
CA MET A 291 24.59 -8.26 -38.32
C MET A 291 24.30 -6.90 -38.98
N MET A 292 25.09 -5.88 -38.66
CA MET A 292 24.95 -4.54 -39.25
C MET A 292 25.54 -4.52 -40.65
N ARG A 293 24.74 -4.08 -41.64
CA ARG A 293 25.21 -3.90 -43.02
C ARG A 293 25.75 -2.48 -43.19
N ARG A 294 27.00 -2.36 -43.63
CA ARG A 294 27.61 -1.06 -43.94
C ARG A 294 26.92 -0.48 -45.18
N THR A 295 26.34 0.72 -45.06
CA THR A 295 25.88 1.48 -46.22
C THR A 295 27.10 1.91 -47.04
N PRO A 296 27.05 1.82 -48.39
CA PRO A 296 28.14 2.31 -49.22
C PRO A 296 28.22 3.84 -49.06
N TYR A 297 29.38 4.33 -48.60
CA TYR A 297 29.68 5.76 -48.61
C TYR A 297 29.77 6.23 -50.07
N SER A 298 28.81 7.02 -50.53
CA SER A 298 29.00 7.88 -51.69
C SER A 298 29.67 9.17 -51.21
N THR A 299 30.98 9.31 -51.47
CA THR A 299 31.62 10.62 -51.40
C THR A 299 30.94 11.54 -52.40
N PRO A 300 30.54 12.78 -52.04
CA PRO A 300 30.19 13.76 -53.07
C PRO A 300 31.41 13.93 -53.96
N GLU A 301 31.28 13.62 -55.25
CA GLU A 301 32.28 13.96 -56.26
C GLU A 301 32.45 15.48 -56.21
N TYR A 302 33.63 15.92 -55.77
CA TYR A 302 34.05 17.30 -55.95
C TYR A 302 34.43 17.44 -57.42
N ASP A 303 33.52 18.00 -58.21
CA ASP A 303 33.73 18.23 -59.63
C ASP A 303 34.64 19.46 -59.82
N ASP A 304 35.94 19.21 -60.07
CA ASP A 304 36.98 20.23 -60.27
C ASP A 304 36.83 21.04 -61.58
N THR A 305 35.69 20.93 -62.30
CA THR A 305 35.51 21.56 -63.62
C THR A 305 34.74 22.88 -63.67
N TYR A 306 34.34 23.47 -62.55
CA TYR A 306 33.77 24.82 -62.57
C TYR A 306 34.85 25.91 -62.44
N ILE A 307 35.29 26.41 -63.59
CA ILE A 307 36.04 27.66 -63.70
C ILE A 307 35.14 28.80 -63.25
N ASP A 308 35.55 29.43 -62.15
CA ASP A 308 34.96 30.63 -61.56
C ASP A 308 35.02 31.79 -62.57
N ASN A 309 33.85 32.22 -63.05
CA ASN A 309 33.67 33.40 -63.87
C ASN A 309 32.31 34.01 -63.52
N ALA A 310 32.27 34.85 -62.48
CA ALA A 310 31.64 36.17 -62.56
C ALA A 310 31.61 36.85 -61.19
N TYR A 311 32.34 37.95 -61.11
CA TYR A 311 32.00 39.08 -60.25
C TYR A 311 30.55 39.51 -60.46
N THR A 312 29.76 39.58 -59.39
CA THR A 312 28.82 40.70 -59.18
C THR A 312 28.63 40.91 -57.67
N ASN A 313 29.04 42.09 -57.23
CA ASN A 313 28.69 42.68 -55.94
C ASN A 313 27.21 43.04 -55.92
N GLU A 314 26.51 42.69 -54.84
CA GLU A 314 25.35 43.38 -54.25
C GLU A 314 25.11 42.69 -52.89
N ILE A 315 25.69 43.17 -51.78
CA ILE A 315 25.12 44.17 -50.87
C ILE A 315 23.60 44.16 -50.86
N ASP A 316 23.01 43.55 -49.83
CA ASP A 316 21.84 44.16 -49.20
C ASP A 316 21.79 43.85 -47.70
N TYR A 317 21.77 44.93 -46.93
CA TYR A 317 21.49 44.98 -45.50
C TYR A 317 19.99 45.22 -45.34
N ARG A 318 19.28 44.32 -44.64
CA ARG A 318 18.30 44.73 -43.62
C ARG A 318 17.94 43.62 -42.65
#